data_AF-P58490-F1
#
_entry.id   AF-P58490-F1
#
_cell.length_a   1.000
_cell.length_b   1.000
_cell.length_c   1.000
_cell.angle_alpha   90.00
_cell.angle_beta   90.00
_cell.angle_gamma   90.00
#
_symmetry.space_group_name_H-M   'P 1'
#
loop_
_entity.id
_entity.type
_entity.pdbx_description
1 polymer ?
#
loop_
_entity_poly.entity_id
_entity_poly.type
_entity_poly.pdbx_seq_one_letter_code
_entity_poly.pdbx_strand_id
1 'polypeptide(L)' 'DEAIRCTGTKDCYIPCRYITGCFNSRCINKSCKCYGCT' A
#
# COMPACT_ATOMS: atom_id res chain seq x y z
N ASP A 1 12.13 -1.67 -7.12
CA ASP A 1 11.00 -1.02 -6.44
C ASP A 1 10.05 -0.34 -7.41
N GLU A 2 9.05 -1.06 -7.90
CA GLU A 2 7.92 -0.41 -8.55
C GLU A 2 6.99 0.17 -7.48
N ALA A 3 6.98 1.49 -7.36
CA ALA A 3 6.09 2.18 -6.43
C ALA A 3 4.64 2.05 -6.91
N ILE A 4 3.78 1.42 -6.11
CA ILE A 4 2.34 1.34 -6.40
C ILE A 4 1.77 2.76 -6.34
N ARG A 5 1.28 3.27 -7.46
CA ARG A 5 0.66 4.60 -7.53
C ARG A 5 -0.70 4.60 -6.83
N CYS A 6 -1.01 5.68 -6.14
CA CYS A 6 -2.28 5.84 -5.42
C CYS A 6 -2.82 7.28 -5.51
N THR A 7 -4.14 7.40 -5.45
CA THR A 7 -4.85 8.67 -5.27
C THR A 7 -5.30 8.85 -3.83
N GLY A 8 -5.55 7.75 -3.11
CA GLY A 8 -5.78 7.73 -1.67
C GLY A 8 -5.36 6.40 -1.05
N THR A 9 -5.36 6.34 0.29
CA THR A 9 -4.87 5.15 1.03
C THR A 9 -5.65 3.87 0.70
N LYS A 10 -6.94 3.97 0.36
CA LYS A 10 -7.76 2.80 -0.01
C LYS A 10 -7.23 2.06 -1.24
N ASP A 11 -6.57 2.77 -2.16
CA ASP A 11 -6.00 2.19 -3.38
C ASP A 11 -4.83 1.25 -3.05
N CYS A 12 -4.24 1.40 -1.85
CA CYS A 12 -3.10 0.62 -1.38
C CYS A 12 -3.50 -0.69 -0.69
N TYR A 13 -4.73 -0.80 -0.17
CA TYR A 13 -5.14 -1.94 0.66
C TYR A 13 -5.03 -3.27 -0.07
N ILE A 14 -5.57 -3.35 -1.29
CA ILE A 14 -5.54 -4.56 -2.11
C ILE A 14 -4.09 -4.91 -2.52
N PRO A 15 -3.31 -4.01 -3.15
CA PRO A 15 -1.96 -4.36 -3.60
C PRO A 15 -1.01 -4.63 -2.41
N CYS A 16 -1.11 -3.88 -1.31
CA CYS A 16 -0.31 -4.16 -0.12
C CYS A 16 -0.69 -5.50 0.53
N ARG A 17 -1.97 -5.91 0.48
CA ARG A 17 -2.37 -7.26 0.92
C ARG A 17 -1.76 -8.34 0.04
N TYR A 18 -1.72 -8.17 -1.28
CA TYR A 18 -1.07 -9.14 -2.17
C TYR A 18 0.42 -9.30 -1.88
N ILE A 19 1.11 -8.21 -1.52
CA ILE A 19 2.55 -8.23 -1.25
C ILE A 19 2.87 -8.74 0.16
N THR A 20 2.12 -8.28 1.16
CA THR A 20 2.48 -8.47 2.57
C THR A 20 1.55 -9.39 3.36
N GLY A 21 0.43 -9.80 2.77
CA GLY A 21 -0.65 -10.50 3.48
C GLY A 21 -1.55 -9.58 4.33
N CYS A 22 -1.17 -8.31 4.52
CA CYS A 22 -1.85 -7.39 5.41
C CYS A 22 -2.33 -6.10 4.72
N PHE A 23 -3.41 -5.54 5.25
CA PHE A 23 -4.02 -4.30 4.74
C PHE A 23 -3.36 -3.01 5.26
N ASN A 24 -2.33 -3.14 6.10
CA ASN A 24 -1.66 -1.99 6.71
C ASN A 24 -0.82 -1.23 5.68
N SER A 25 -1.36 -0.12 5.19
CA SER A 25 -0.72 0.69 4.16
C SER A 25 -1.17 2.15 4.22
N ARG A 26 -0.38 3.03 3.60
CA ARG A 26 -0.68 4.46 3.49
C ARG A 26 -0.26 5.00 2.14
N CYS A 27 -1.10 5.84 1.54
CA CYS A 27 -0.73 6.60 0.35
C CYS A 27 0.04 7.86 0.76
N ILE A 28 1.29 7.99 0.31
CA ILE A 28 2.18 9.11 0.62
C ILE A 28 2.84 9.57 -0.69
N ASN A 29 2.75 10.86 -1.02
CA ASN A 29 3.30 11.43 -2.26
C ASN A 29 2.89 10.68 -3.54
N LYS A 30 1.62 10.25 -3.60
CA LYS A 30 1.04 9.43 -4.69
C LYS A 30 1.64 8.02 -4.85
N SER A 31 2.31 7.52 -3.82
CA SER A 31 2.86 6.16 -3.76
C SER A 31 2.41 5.43 -2.50
N CYS A 32 2.05 4.15 -2.61
CA CYS A 32 1.70 3.32 -1.47
C CYS A 32 2.95 2.90 -0.70
N LYS A 33 2.87 3.05 0.63
CA LYS A 33 3.78 2.41 1.58
C LYS A 33 3.05 1.29 2.28
N CYS A 34 3.47 0.05 2.06
CA CYS A 34 2.96 -1.14 2.73
C CYS A 34 3.78 -1.41 3.99
N TYR A 35 3.15 -1.52 5.16
CA TYR A 35 3.85 -1.70 6.44
C TYR A 35 3.90 -3.16 6.91
N GLY A 36 3.16 -4.06 6.25
CA GLY A 36 3.06 -5.46 6.65
C GLY A 36 2.08 -5.71 7.80
N CYS A 37 2.12 -6.92 8.36
CA CYS A 37 1.37 -7.26 9.56
C CYS A 37 2.18 -6.77 10.76
N THR A 38 1.61 -5.86 11.55
CA THR A 38 2.21 -5.44 12.82
C THR A 38 2.38 -6.63 13.76
#